data_AF-A0A108E635-F1
#
_entry.id   AF-A0A108E635-F1
#
_cell.length_a   1.000
_cell.length_b   1.000
_cell.length_c   1.000
_cell.angle_alpha   90.00
_cell.angle_beta   90.00
_cell.angle_gamma   90.00
#
_symmetry.space_group_name_H-M   'P 1'
#
loop_
_entity.id
_entity.type
_entity.pdbx_description
1 polymer ?
#
loop_
_entity_poly.entity_id
_entity_poly.type
_entity_poly.pdbx_seq_one_letter_code
_entity_poly.pdbx_strand_id
1 'polypeptide(L)'
;MAYAAYLASFTAEEKLYVVAAAQSWQQDKRGTGFFQSVELNSFEDVIHSLGRGLVHDFILKAQEEAAERLNGRLSQKHLLQPTRNQPQRTLSNLYQLWDKLGDVPISDDGQHLDESFLHFGKGAEKETVWRWFEAQNPQFIVGEVVQGIRKTDEQSEIAELAVENLQTGDKVDLRSCPFLKDHATAEFEYAVVESVERETPECVAVSYEAHGVVGYPVGCKLKVSPETMGLRYLQQERQAPSGGHSKLSEVTESDLEAVKTAGFRVHLGGAADGPELGARWWWTLTQPRWIAVESSPHDFATESEVWADAVRALRADPDLNRKIPEALESEVPVQIPLTIEPDALLGDLRRRGFVVSAWNLNDTTGPLENDDATEGLTDEQFLRLQEKLFEKASVSLEDVLTTRGNQHIADIWEMQRCRMLDEVRAKQAETQAPLRGA
;
A
#
# COMPACT_ATOMS: atom_id res chain seq x y z
N MET A 1 23.99 6.87 -28.99
CA MET A 1 23.85 8.30 -28.64
C MET A 1 23.17 8.51 -27.28
N ALA A 2 22.04 7.85 -26.99
CA ALA A 2 21.32 8.02 -25.71
C ALA A 2 22.15 7.67 -24.44
N TYR A 3 22.95 6.60 -24.47
CA TYR A 3 23.76 6.18 -23.32
C TYR A 3 24.88 7.19 -22.95
N ALA A 4 25.49 7.83 -23.95
CA ALA A 4 26.50 8.85 -23.70
C ALA A 4 25.89 10.12 -23.09
N ALA A 5 24.67 10.50 -23.49
CA ALA A 5 23.95 11.62 -22.90
C ALA A 5 23.53 11.34 -21.45
N TYR A 6 23.14 10.10 -21.14
CA TYR A 6 22.86 9.64 -19.77
C TYR A 6 24.11 9.70 -18.87
N LEU A 7 25.24 9.16 -19.32
CA LEU A 7 26.49 9.25 -18.53
C LEU A 7 27.00 10.69 -18.36
N ALA A 8 26.71 11.55 -19.34
CA ALA A 8 27.05 12.97 -19.29
C ALA A 8 26.14 13.77 -18.35
N SER A 9 24.96 13.26 -17.96
CA SER A 9 24.04 13.97 -17.06
C SER A 9 24.44 13.89 -15.59
N PHE A 10 25.38 13.01 -15.23
CA PHE A 10 25.88 12.89 -13.86
C PHE A 10 26.71 14.12 -13.48
N THR A 11 26.43 14.69 -12.32
CA THR A 11 27.23 15.76 -11.72
C THR A 11 28.60 15.24 -11.28
N ALA A 12 29.55 16.15 -11.04
CA ALA A 12 30.88 15.78 -10.56
C ALA A 12 30.86 15.04 -9.22
N GLU A 13 29.92 15.40 -8.33
CA GLU A 13 29.77 14.75 -7.01
C GLU A 13 29.22 13.32 -7.15
N GLU A 14 28.22 13.12 -8.00
CA GLU A 14 27.66 11.78 -8.26
C GLU A 14 28.70 10.86 -8.91
N LYS A 15 29.51 11.39 -9.84
CA LYS A 15 30.62 10.64 -10.45
C LYS A 15 31.65 10.20 -9.42
N LEU A 16 32.04 11.10 -8.50
CA LEU A 16 32.96 10.78 -7.41
C LEU A 16 32.36 9.72 -6.46
N TYR A 17 31.07 9.81 -6.17
CA TYR A 17 30.37 8.83 -5.34
C TYR A 17 30.38 7.43 -5.96
N VAL A 18 30.07 7.33 -7.26
CA VAL A 18 30.08 6.05 -8.00
C VAL A 18 31.48 5.42 -7.99
N VAL A 19 32.53 6.22 -8.18
CA VAL A 19 33.93 5.73 -8.09
C VAL A 19 34.25 5.22 -6.68
N ALA A 20 33.91 5.98 -5.65
CA ALA A 20 34.16 5.58 -4.26
C ALA A 20 33.39 4.30 -3.86
N ALA A 21 32.13 4.18 -4.29
CA ALA A 21 31.32 2.98 -4.09
C ALA A 21 31.95 1.77 -4.80
N ALA A 22 32.39 1.94 -6.05
CA ALA A 22 33.00 0.86 -6.83
C ALA A 22 34.31 0.38 -6.21
N GLN A 23 35.14 1.30 -5.74
CA GLN A 23 36.37 0.98 -4.99
C GLN A 23 36.08 0.26 -3.66
N SER A 24 35.05 0.71 -2.92
CA SER A 24 34.64 0.06 -1.66
C SER A 24 34.15 -1.35 -1.90
N TRP A 25 33.34 -1.56 -2.94
CA TRP A 25 32.86 -2.88 -3.33
C TRP A 25 34.01 -3.78 -3.79
N GLN A 26 34.94 -3.25 -4.58
CA GLN A 26 36.16 -3.96 -4.99
C GLN A 26 37.01 -4.39 -3.78
N GLN A 27 37.08 -3.57 -2.73
CA GLN A 27 37.76 -3.91 -1.47
C GLN A 27 37.07 -5.05 -0.72
N ASP A 28 35.74 -4.99 -0.58
CA ASP A 28 34.94 -6.04 0.08
C ASP A 28 35.02 -7.39 -0.66
N LYS A 29 35.13 -7.34 -2.00
CA LYS A 29 35.18 -8.52 -2.86
C LYS A 29 36.59 -8.96 -3.26
N ARG A 30 37.65 -8.46 -2.61
CA ARG A 30 39.04 -8.87 -2.90
C ARG A 30 39.30 -10.38 -2.81
N GLY A 31 38.41 -11.18 -2.22
CA GLY A 31 38.52 -12.64 -2.19
C GLY A 31 37.91 -13.40 -3.38
N THR A 32 37.10 -12.77 -4.23
CA THR A 32 36.27 -13.49 -5.23
C THR A 32 36.84 -13.50 -6.65
N GLY A 33 38.05 -12.96 -6.86
CA GLY A 33 38.76 -12.96 -8.16
C GLY A 33 38.21 -12.01 -9.23
N PHE A 34 36.93 -11.64 -9.14
CA PHE A 34 36.32 -10.57 -9.92
C PHE A 34 36.94 -9.22 -9.53
N PHE A 35 37.63 -8.53 -10.44
CA PHE A 35 38.22 -7.17 -10.29
C PHE A 35 39.56 -7.01 -9.55
N GLN A 36 40.36 -8.03 -9.29
CA GLN A 36 41.61 -7.84 -8.51
C GLN A 36 42.69 -6.95 -9.17
N SER A 37 42.60 -6.63 -10.46
CA SER A 37 43.65 -5.92 -11.20
C SER A 37 43.20 -4.68 -11.98
N VAL A 38 41.96 -4.21 -11.77
CA VAL A 38 41.44 -3.05 -12.50
C VAL A 38 41.51 -1.81 -11.62
N GLU A 39 42.21 -0.78 -12.09
CA GLU A 39 42.27 0.51 -11.43
C GLU A 39 40.99 1.32 -11.73
N LEU A 40 40.17 1.55 -10.71
CA LEU A 40 38.93 2.32 -10.81
C LEU A 40 39.17 3.75 -10.31
N ASN A 41 39.97 4.52 -11.03
CA ASN A 41 40.40 5.87 -10.60
C ASN A 41 39.46 6.98 -11.08
N SER A 42 38.68 6.72 -12.12
CA SER A 42 37.71 7.65 -12.69
C SER A 42 36.36 7.00 -12.93
N PHE A 43 35.34 7.83 -13.14
CA PHE A 43 34.00 7.35 -13.47
C PHE A 43 34.04 6.57 -14.79
N GLU A 44 34.79 7.07 -15.78
CA GLU A 44 34.98 6.42 -17.07
C GLU A 44 35.63 5.03 -16.94
N ASP A 45 36.57 4.84 -16.01
CA ASP A 45 37.17 3.53 -15.73
C ASP A 45 36.12 2.54 -15.18
N VAL A 46 35.25 3.01 -14.28
CA VAL A 46 34.15 2.22 -13.72
C VAL A 46 33.16 1.79 -14.81
N ILE A 47 32.78 2.72 -15.68
CA ILE A 47 31.89 2.44 -16.82
C ILE A 47 32.51 1.42 -17.79
N HIS A 48 33.78 1.61 -18.11
CA HIS A 48 34.49 0.75 -19.07
C HIS A 48 34.71 -0.66 -18.51
N SER A 49 34.83 -0.79 -17.19
CA SER A 49 35.17 -2.06 -16.54
C SER A 49 33.95 -2.90 -16.14
N LEU A 50 32.81 -2.27 -15.82
CA LEU A 50 31.59 -2.98 -15.43
C LEU A 50 30.72 -3.40 -16.62
N GLY A 51 30.94 -2.81 -17.81
CA GLY A 51 30.05 -3.03 -18.97
C GLY A 51 28.68 -2.38 -18.77
N ARG A 52 27.98 -2.08 -19.87
CA ARG A 52 26.82 -1.17 -19.85
C ARG A 52 25.62 -1.63 -19.00
N GLY A 53 25.45 -2.94 -18.82
CA GLY A 53 24.35 -3.51 -18.02
C GLY A 53 24.57 -3.34 -16.52
N LEU A 54 25.76 -3.71 -16.02
CA LEU A 54 26.05 -3.71 -14.58
C LEU A 54 26.26 -2.31 -14.01
N VAL A 55 26.62 -1.34 -14.84
CA VAL A 55 26.73 0.08 -14.43
C VAL A 55 25.42 0.59 -13.85
N HIS A 56 24.29 0.31 -14.50
CA HIS A 56 23.01 0.85 -14.09
C HIS A 56 22.55 0.27 -12.74
N ASP A 57 22.66 -1.05 -12.60
CA ASP A 57 22.30 -1.75 -11.36
C ASP A 57 23.23 -1.36 -10.21
N PHE A 58 24.52 -1.14 -10.50
CA PHE A 58 25.48 -0.66 -9.53
C PHE A 58 25.14 0.76 -9.06
N ILE A 59 24.77 1.67 -9.97
CA ILE A 59 24.40 3.05 -9.64
C ILE A 59 23.13 3.08 -8.78
N LEU A 60 22.10 2.30 -9.15
CA LEU A 60 20.86 2.23 -8.37
C LEU A 60 21.12 1.71 -6.95
N LYS A 61 21.88 0.63 -6.83
CA LYS A 61 22.24 0.06 -5.52
C LYS A 61 23.08 1.03 -4.68
N ALA A 62 24.02 1.73 -5.31
CA ALA A 62 24.82 2.73 -4.62
C ALA A 62 23.96 3.91 -4.13
N GLN A 63 22.94 4.33 -4.89
CA GLN A 63 21.99 5.37 -4.49
C GLN A 63 21.08 4.92 -3.34
N GLU A 64 20.59 3.68 -3.38
CA GLU A 64 19.81 3.07 -2.31
C GLU A 64 20.60 3.02 -0.99
N GLU A 65 21.84 2.50 -1.03
CA GLU A 65 22.72 2.47 0.15
C GLU A 65 23.08 3.89 0.66
N ALA A 66 23.16 4.89 -0.23
CA ALA A 66 23.36 6.28 0.16
C ALA A 66 22.14 6.83 0.93
N ALA A 67 20.94 6.55 0.43
CA ALA A 67 19.68 6.96 1.04
C ALA A 67 19.48 6.29 2.40
N GLU A 68 19.82 5.01 2.52
CA GLU A 68 19.82 4.28 3.80
C GLU A 68 20.80 4.87 4.81
N ARG A 69 22.02 5.24 4.39
CA ARG A 69 23.00 5.90 5.28
C ARG A 69 22.55 7.29 5.71
N LEU A 70 21.86 8.03 4.83
CA LEU A 70 21.29 9.33 5.16
C LEU A 70 20.16 9.19 6.19
N ASN A 71 19.28 8.20 5.99
CA ASN A 71 18.20 7.86 6.92
C ASN A 71 18.72 7.29 8.25
N GLY A 72 19.81 6.52 8.22
CA GLY A 72 20.51 6.05 9.42
C GLY A 72 21.14 7.18 10.23
N ARG A 73 21.67 8.21 9.57
CA ARG A 73 22.18 9.42 10.26
C ARG A 73 21.05 10.31 10.81
N LEU A 74 19.90 10.38 10.14
CA LEU A 74 18.69 11.02 10.66
C LEU A 74 18.14 10.25 11.88
N SER A 75 18.26 8.93 11.89
CA SER A 75 17.87 8.06 13.01
C SER A 75 18.74 8.27 14.26
N GLN A 76 19.97 8.78 14.12
CA GLN A 76 20.86 9.06 15.26
C GLN A 76 20.58 10.40 15.96
N LYS A 77 19.80 11.30 15.33
CA LYS A 77 19.39 12.59 15.93
C LYS A 77 17.99 12.58 16.56
N HIS A 78 17.22 11.51 16.39
CA HIS A 78 15.87 11.38 16.93
C HIS A 78 15.82 10.24 17.97
N LEU A 79 16.46 10.43 19.13
CA LEU A 79 16.13 9.59 20.29
C LEU A 79 14.68 9.89 20.71
N LEU A 80 13.88 8.82 20.88
CA LEU A 80 12.48 8.73 21.39
C LEU A 80 11.47 8.11 20.39
N GLN A 81 11.85 7.07 19.63
CA GLN A 81 10.84 6.07 19.24
C GLN A 81 10.90 4.89 20.22
N PRO A 82 9.76 4.46 20.80
CA PRO A 82 9.72 3.27 21.65
C PRO A 82 10.08 2.05 20.81
N THR A 83 11.01 1.24 21.29
CA THR A 83 11.34 -0.06 20.68
C THR A 83 10.09 -0.94 20.60
N ARG A 84 9.78 -1.43 19.39
CA ARG A 84 8.58 -2.18 18.96
C ARG A 84 8.25 -3.47 19.76
N ASN A 85 9.01 -3.81 20.80
CA ASN A 85 8.95 -5.07 21.54
C ASN A 85 8.55 -4.92 23.03
N GLN A 86 8.00 -3.78 23.47
CA GLN A 86 7.48 -3.71 24.84
C GLN A 86 6.09 -4.35 24.93
N PRO A 87 5.81 -5.14 25.99
CA PRO A 87 4.48 -5.71 26.19
C PRO A 87 3.45 -4.58 26.30
N GLN A 88 2.39 -4.68 25.49
CA GLN A 88 1.31 -3.69 25.48
C GLN A 88 0.65 -3.61 26.86
N ARG A 89 0.36 -2.39 27.32
CA ARG A 89 -0.29 -2.16 28.62
C ARG A 89 -1.81 -2.20 28.45
N THR A 90 -2.51 -2.77 29.44
CA THR A 90 -3.98 -2.75 29.49
C THR A 90 -4.52 -1.32 29.65
N LEU A 91 -5.77 -1.06 29.24
CA LEU A 91 -6.34 0.28 29.35
C LEU A 91 -6.47 0.71 30.80
N SER A 92 -6.89 -0.20 31.69
CA SER A 92 -6.95 0.10 33.14
C SER A 92 -5.61 0.57 33.70
N ASN A 93 -4.50 -0.09 33.32
CA ASN A 93 -3.16 0.33 33.73
C ASN A 93 -2.78 1.70 33.17
N LEU A 94 -3.15 1.99 31.91
CA LEU A 94 -2.90 3.28 31.30
C LEU A 94 -3.75 4.40 31.91
N TYR A 95 -5.02 4.17 32.23
CA TYR A 95 -5.85 5.17 32.92
C TYR A 95 -5.32 5.51 34.31
N GLN A 96 -4.83 4.52 35.07
CA GLN A 96 -4.20 4.79 36.37
C GLN A 96 -2.93 5.65 36.24
N LEU A 97 -2.15 5.45 35.17
CA LEU A 97 -0.98 6.28 34.89
C LEU A 97 -1.38 7.67 34.40
N TRP A 98 -2.44 7.75 33.61
CA TRP A 98 -3.01 9.01 33.17
C TRP A 98 -3.50 9.86 34.34
N ASP A 99 -4.16 9.24 35.32
CA ASP A 99 -4.59 9.91 36.54
C ASP A 99 -3.39 10.49 37.31
N LYS A 100 -2.32 9.71 37.44
CA LYS A 100 -1.06 10.18 38.04
C LYS A 100 -0.40 11.29 37.24
N LEU A 101 -0.50 11.28 35.91
CA LEU A 101 0.01 12.35 35.06
C LEU A 101 -0.75 13.66 35.32
N GLY A 102 -2.05 13.59 35.61
CA GLY A 102 -2.87 14.75 35.97
C GLY A 102 -2.42 15.47 37.25
N ASP A 103 -1.74 14.77 38.15
CA ASP A 103 -1.17 15.33 39.38
C ASP A 103 0.22 15.98 39.17
N VAL A 104 0.86 15.78 38.00
CA VAL A 104 2.19 16.33 37.71
C VAL A 104 2.07 17.80 37.33
N PRO A 105 2.79 18.73 38.00
CA PRO A 105 2.76 20.14 37.63
C PRO A 105 3.30 20.34 36.20
N ILE A 106 2.69 21.28 35.49
CA ILE A 106 3.07 21.69 34.14
C ILE A 106 3.62 23.11 34.24
N SER A 107 4.65 23.41 33.45
CA SER A 107 5.25 24.75 33.37
C SER A 107 4.23 25.83 33.01
N ASP A 108 4.58 27.09 33.26
CA ASP A 108 3.73 28.26 33.03
C ASP A 108 3.23 28.38 31.56
N ASP A 109 3.96 27.80 30.60
CA ASP A 109 3.58 27.75 29.18
C ASP A 109 2.51 26.68 28.86
N GLY A 110 2.22 25.77 29.79
CA GLY A 110 1.28 24.66 29.63
C GLY A 110 1.78 23.52 28.72
N GLN A 111 3.04 23.56 28.27
CA GLN A 111 3.58 22.64 27.26
C GLN A 111 4.56 21.61 27.82
N HIS A 112 5.26 21.90 28.92
CA HIS A 112 6.30 21.03 29.44
C HIS A 112 6.00 20.54 30.86
N LEU A 113 6.48 19.34 31.22
CA LEU A 113 6.37 18.83 32.57
C LEU A 113 7.36 19.54 33.50
N ASP A 114 6.89 20.06 34.64
CA ASP A 114 7.76 20.70 35.64
C ASP A 114 8.46 19.69 36.56
N GLU A 115 7.99 18.44 36.57
CA GLU A 115 8.57 17.30 37.27
C GLU A 115 8.73 16.10 36.35
N SER A 116 9.60 15.15 36.75
CA SER A 116 9.78 13.90 35.99
C SER A 116 8.57 12.99 36.14
N PHE A 117 8.16 12.36 35.04
CA PHE A 117 7.07 11.38 35.01
C PHE A 117 7.50 10.10 34.30
N LEU A 118 7.44 8.96 34.99
CA LEU A 118 7.96 7.67 34.49
C LEU A 118 9.43 7.78 34.05
N HIS A 119 9.71 7.66 32.74
CA HIS A 119 11.04 7.79 32.14
C HIS A 119 11.24 9.15 31.46
N PHE A 120 10.22 10.02 31.49
CA PHE A 120 10.30 11.38 30.97
C PHE A 120 10.95 12.29 32.02
N GLY A 121 12.06 12.92 31.64
CA GLY A 121 12.73 13.92 32.46
C GLY A 121 11.90 15.19 32.64
N LYS A 122 12.26 16.01 33.63
CA LYS A 122 11.72 17.37 33.75
C LYS A 122 11.97 18.15 32.45
N GLY A 123 10.98 18.93 32.02
CA GLY A 123 11.00 19.67 30.77
C GLY A 123 10.59 18.84 29.56
N ALA A 124 10.12 17.60 29.74
CA ALA A 124 9.55 16.82 28.64
C ALA A 124 8.25 17.47 28.13
N GLU A 125 8.11 17.53 26.81
CA GLU A 125 6.91 18.06 26.16
C GLU A 125 5.71 17.15 26.42
N LYS A 126 4.57 17.75 26.78
CA LYS A 126 3.33 17.04 27.09
C LYS A 126 2.85 16.16 25.92
N GLU A 127 2.94 16.67 24.69
CA GLU A 127 2.57 15.89 23.50
C GLU A 127 3.42 14.63 23.33
N THR A 128 4.70 14.69 23.69
CA THR A 128 5.57 13.51 23.64
C THR A 128 5.09 12.43 24.61
N VAL A 129 4.66 12.82 25.81
CA VAL A 129 4.07 11.90 26.80
C VAL A 129 2.74 11.35 26.30
N TRP A 130 1.91 12.18 25.68
CA TRP A 130 0.63 11.77 25.10
C TRP A 130 0.80 10.72 24.01
N ARG A 131 1.69 10.97 23.03
CA ARG A 131 2.00 10.01 21.97
C ARG A 131 2.53 8.69 22.53
N TRP A 132 3.26 8.72 23.65
CA TRP A 132 3.68 7.50 24.32
C TRP A 132 2.50 6.69 24.84
N PHE A 133 1.50 7.31 25.47
CA PHE A 133 0.28 6.62 25.93
C PHE A 133 -0.45 5.94 24.78
N GLU A 134 -0.69 6.65 23.67
CA GLU A 134 -1.36 6.10 22.50
C GLU A 134 -0.56 4.96 21.85
N ALA A 135 0.78 5.06 21.86
CA ALA A 135 1.66 3.99 21.39
C ALA A 135 1.65 2.74 22.29
N GLN A 136 1.29 2.86 23.58
CA GLN A 136 1.21 1.70 24.49
C GLN A 136 -0.04 0.85 24.24
N ASN A 137 -1.13 1.45 23.77
CA ASN A 137 -2.38 0.77 23.47
C ASN A 137 -3.19 1.58 22.44
N PRO A 138 -3.48 1.03 21.24
CA PRO A 138 -4.23 1.73 20.19
C PRO A 138 -5.64 2.16 20.59
N GLN A 139 -6.24 1.53 21.61
CA GLN A 139 -7.57 1.91 22.11
C GLN A 139 -7.51 3.09 23.09
N PHE A 140 -6.32 3.48 23.56
CA PHE A 140 -6.11 4.63 24.43
C PHE A 140 -5.92 5.88 23.57
N ILE A 141 -6.98 6.67 23.39
CA ILE A 141 -6.94 7.92 22.62
C ILE A 141 -6.92 9.10 23.57
N VAL A 142 -5.83 9.86 23.61
CA VAL A 142 -5.64 10.93 24.61
C VAL A 142 -6.74 11.98 24.53
N GLY A 143 -7.19 12.34 23.31
CA GLY A 143 -8.30 13.27 23.11
C GLY A 143 -9.59 12.85 23.81
N GLU A 144 -9.92 11.55 23.78
CA GLU A 144 -11.10 11.00 24.47
C GLU A 144 -10.93 11.07 25.99
N VAL A 145 -9.74 10.69 26.50
CA VAL A 145 -9.46 10.68 27.94
C VAL A 145 -9.50 12.09 28.53
N VAL A 146 -8.97 13.09 27.81
CA VAL A 146 -9.05 14.51 28.19
C VAL A 146 -10.50 14.99 28.27
N GLN A 147 -11.39 14.46 27.42
CA GLN A 147 -12.83 14.74 27.47
C GLN A 147 -13.58 13.96 28.57
N GLY A 148 -12.87 13.14 29.35
CA GLY A 148 -13.45 12.29 30.40
C GLY A 148 -14.05 10.98 29.90
N ILE A 149 -13.86 10.65 28.61
CA ILE A 149 -14.32 9.39 28.02
C ILE A 149 -13.26 8.33 28.31
N ARG A 150 -13.63 7.32 29.11
CA ARG A 150 -12.79 6.15 29.38
C ARG A 150 -13.47 4.91 28.85
N LYS A 151 -12.78 4.16 27.99
CA LYS A 151 -13.21 2.83 27.54
C LYS A 151 -12.93 1.85 28.67
N THR A 152 -13.85 0.94 28.97
CA THR A 152 -13.53 -0.16 29.89
C THR A 152 -12.78 -1.23 29.10
N ASP A 153 -11.86 -1.96 29.76
CA ASP A 153 -11.25 -3.17 29.16
C ASP A 153 -12.35 -4.18 28.72
N GLU A 154 -13.56 -4.06 29.27
CA GLU A 154 -14.76 -4.84 28.98
C GLU A 154 -15.36 -4.59 27.57
N GLN A 155 -15.03 -3.49 26.88
CA GLN A 155 -15.51 -3.27 25.51
C GLN A 155 -14.75 -4.08 24.44
N SER A 156 -13.69 -4.76 24.85
CA SER A 156 -13.09 -5.86 24.09
C SER A 156 -13.54 -7.19 24.71
N GLU A 157 -14.86 -7.37 24.93
CA GLU A 157 -15.42 -8.64 25.40
C GLU A 157 -15.04 -9.73 24.41
N ILE A 158 -13.99 -10.48 24.76
CA ILE A 158 -13.52 -11.62 24.00
C ILE A 158 -14.65 -12.65 24.07
N ALA A 159 -15.40 -12.78 22.98
CA ALA A 159 -16.55 -13.65 22.95
C ALA A 159 -16.11 -15.11 23.06
N GLU A 160 -16.76 -15.87 23.94
CA GLU A 160 -16.58 -17.32 23.97
C GLU A 160 -17.46 -17.97 22.91
N LEU A 161 -16.81 -18.56 21.90
CA LEU A 161 -17.48 -19.22 20.79
C LEU A 161 -17.20 -20.73 20.83
N ALA A 162 -18.22 -21.53 20.63
CA ALA A 162 -18.04 -22.98 20.49
C ALA A 162 -17.24 -23.29 19.21
N VAL A 163 -16.34 -24.28 19.26
CA VAL A 163 -15.43 -24.63 18.16
C VAL A 163 -16.15 -24.96 16.85
N GLU A 164 -17.33 -25.57 16.92
CA GLU A 164 -18.17 -25.86 15.76
C GLU A 164 -18.78 -24.62 15.10
N ASN A 165 -18.75 -23.46 15.77
CA ASN A 165 -19.27 -22.19 15.27
C ASN A 165 -18.15 -21.24 14.80
N LEU A 166 -16.89 -21.66 14.90
CA LEU A 166 -15.76 -20.93 14.34
C LEU A 166 -15.88 -20.87 12.81
N GLN A 167 -15.30 -19.84 12.21
CA GLN A 167 -15.29 -19.57 10.78
C GLN A 167 -13.88 -19.19 10.36
N THR A 168 -13.54 -19.45 9.10
CA THR A 168 -12.29 -18.99 8.50
C THR A 168 -12.13 -17.48 8.70
N GLY A 169 -10.95 -17.06 9.17
CA GLY A 169 -10.61 -15.67 9.50
C GLY A 169 -10.79 -15.30 10.98
N ASP A 170 -11.47 -16.12 11.79
CA ASP A 170 -11.58 -15.89 13.23
C ASP A 170 -10.22 -15.85 13.90
N LYS A 171 -10.00 -14.83 14.73
CA LYS A 171 -8.79 -14.69 15.54
C LYS A 171 -9.04 -15.29 16.93
N VAL A 172 -8.47 -16.47 17.21
CA VAL A 172 -8.66 -17.22 18.47
C VAL A 172 -7.52 -16.95 19.45
N ASP A 173 -7.85 -16.65 20.70
CA ASP A 173 -6.88 -16.54 21.79
C ASP A 173 -6.36 -17.93 22.17
N LEU A 174 -5.11 -18.21 21.82
CA LEU A 174 -4.47 -19.50 22.09
C LEU A 174 -4.28 -19.77 23.59
N ARG A 175 -4.25 -18.76 24.47
CA ARG A 175 -4.21 -18.99 25.93
C ARG A 175 -5.49 -19.61 26.45
N SER A 176 -6.61 -19.34 25.78
CA SER A 176 -7.89 -19.98 26.11
C SER A 176 -7.98 -21.42 25.64
N CYS A 177 -7.14 -21.83 24.68
CA CYS A 177 -7.15 -23.16 24.12
C CYS A 177 -6.57 -24.18 25.11
N PRO A 178 -7.32 -25.21 25.52
CA PRO A 178 -6.84 -26.22 26.47
C PRO A 178 -5.64 -27.02 25.95
N PHE A 179 -5.45 -27.08 24.63
CA PHE A 179 -4.40 -27.87 23.96
C PHE A 179 -3.18 -27.03 23.54
N LEU A 180 -3.35 -25.71 23.36
CA LEU A 180 -2.30 -24.80 22.87
C LEU A 180 -1.88 -23.74 23.88
N LYS A 181 -2.51 -23.65 25.06
CA LYS A 181 -2.19 -22.63 26.09
C LYS A 181 -0.72 -22.58 26.51
N ASP A 182 -0.01 -23.70 26.43
CA ASP A 182 1.39 -23.82 26.83
C ASP A 182 2.36 -23.68 25.62
N HIS A 183 1.83 -23.39 24.43
CA HIS A 183 2.63 -23.16 23.23
C HIS A 183 3.37 -21.81 23.32
N ALA A 184 4.61 -21.75 22.85
CA ALA A 184 5.46 -20.55 22.99
C ALA A 184 4.85 -19.27 22.37
N THR A 185 4.01 -19.42 21.35
CA THR A 185 3.33 -18.31 20.68
C THR A 185 1.99 -17.93 21.32
N ALA A 186 1.46 -18.74 22.24
CA ALA A 186 0.16 -18.47 22.86
C ALA A 186 0.15 -17.16 23.64
N GLU A 187 1.30 -16.69 24.11
CA GLU A 187 1.39 -15.46 24.89
C GLU A 187 1.31 -14.17 24.08
N PHE A 188 1.52 -14.23 22.77
CA PHE A 188 1.85 -13.07 21.97
C PHE A 188 0.85 -12.81 20.83
N GLU A 189 0.08 -13.82 20.42
CA GLU A 189 -0.70 -13.73 19.18
C GLU A 189 -2.01 -14.50 19.23
N TYR A 190 -3.02 -13.97 18.52
CA TYR A 190 -4.24 -14.70 18.20
C TYR A 190 -4.00 -15.58 16.97
N ALA A 191 -4.37 -16.85 17.03
CA ALA A 191 -4.30 -17.72 15.86
C ALA A 191 -5.47 -17.45 14.92
N VAL A 192 -5.19 -17.27 13.63
CA VAL A 192 -6.23 -17.11 12.59
C VAL A 192 -6.72 -18.50 12.18
N VAL A 193 -8.02 -18.72 12.28
CA VAL A 193 -8.67 -19.94 11.82
C VAL A 193 -8.62 -20.00 10.30
N GLU A 194 -7.99 -21.03 9.76
CA GLU A 194 -7.92 -21.30 8.32
C GLU A 194 -9.12 -22.15 7.87
N SER A 195 -9.44 -23.21 8.63
CA SER A 195 -10.58 -24.09 8.34
C SER A 195 -11.16 -24.72 9.61
N VAL A 196 -12.43 -25.13 9.53
CA VAL A 196 -13.16 -25.82 10.61
C VAL A 196 -13.88 -27.01 10.00
N GLU A 197 -13.48 -28.23 10.39
CA GLU A 197 -13.99 -29.47 9.84
C GLU A 197 -14.46 -30.41 10.95
N ARG A 198 -15.64 -31.00 10.79
CA ARG A 198 -16.14 -32.00 11.74
C ARG A 198 -15.59 -33.39 11.35
N GLU A 199 -14.50 -33.82 11.98
CA GLU A 199 -13.90 -35.14 11.72
C GLU A 199 -14.77 -36.31 12.22
N THR A 200 -15.38 -36.16 13.40
CA THR A 200 -16.27 -37.17 13.99
C THR A 200 -17.48 -36.52 14.66
N PRO A 201 -18.52 -37.27 15.06
CA PRO A 201 -19.66 -36.69 15.78
C PRO A 201 -19.29 -35.95 17.07
N GLU A 202 -18.15 -36.30 17.69
CA GLU A 202 -17.67 -35.74 18.96
C GLU A 202 -16.42 -34.86 18.81
N CYS A 203 -15.85 -34.73 17.60
CA CYS A 203 -14.60 -34.00 17.34
C CYS A 203 -14.74 -33.00 16.18
N VAL A 204 -14.24 -31.78 16.39
CA VAL A 204 -14.08 -30.72 15.39
C VAL A 204 -12.59 -30.41 15.25
N ALA A 205 -12.04 -30.61 14.06
CA ALA A 205 -10.70 -30.18 13.71
C ALA A 205 -10.72 -28.70 13.28
N VAL A 206 -9.85 -27.90 13.87
CA VAL A 206 -9.65 -26.49 13.50
C VAL A 206 -8.22 -26.35 13.00
N SER A 207 -8.04 -25.91 11.76
CA SER A 207 -6.74 -25.53 11.20
C SER A 207 -6.47 -24.06 11.50
N TYR A 208 -5.24 -23.75 11.89
CA TYR A 208 -4.75 -22.39 12.09
C TYR A 208 -3.60 -22.10 11.13
N GLU A 209 -3.58 -20.91 10.51
CA GLU A 209 -2.62 -20.54 9.44
C GLU A 209 -1.13 -20.79 9.80
N ALA A 210 -0.76 -20.76 11.09
CA ALA A 210 0.62 -20.94 11.54
C ALA A 210 0.82 -22.01 12.64
N HIS A 211 -0.24 -22.68 13.09
CA HIS A 211 -0.20 -23.57 14.27
C HIS A 211 -0.69 -25.00 13.98
N GLY A 212 -1.02 -25.29 12.72
CA GLY A 212 -1.46 -26.61 12.28
C GLY A 212 -2.90 -26.92 12.65
N VAL A 213 -3.26 -28.21 12.63
CA VAL A 213 -4.62 -28.70 12.88
C VAL A 213 -4.75 -29.22 14.32
N VAL A 214 -5.75 -28.75 15.05
CA VAL A 214 -6.07 -29.20 16.41
C VAL A 214 -7.49 -29.75 16.47
N GLY A 215 -7.63 -30.96 17.01
CA GLY A 215 -8.93 -31.59 17.28
C GLY A 215 -9.50 -31.18 18.63
N TYR A 216 -10.73 -30.67 18.63
CA TYR A 216 -11.47 -30.24 19.82
C TYR A 216 -12.74 -31.07 20.03
N PRO A 217 -13.13 -31.36 21.27
CA PRO A 217 -14.46 -31.89 21.56
C PRO A 217 -15.55 -30.89 21.11
N VAL A 218 -16.64 -31.39 20.53
CA VAL A 218 -17.83 -30.56 20.20
C VAL A 218 -18.32 -29.84 21.45
N GLY A 219 -18.64 -28.54 21.32
CA GLY A 219 -19.06 -27.68 22.42
C GLY A 219 -17.92 -27.10 23.26
N CYS A 220 -16.65 -27.44 22.95
CA CYS A 220 -15.50 -26.75 23.51
C CYS A 220 -15.59 -25.27 23.14
N LYS A 221 -15.43 -24.37 24.11
CA LYS A 221 -15.50 -22.92 23.87
C LYS A 221 -14.09 -22.34 23.83
N LEU A 222 -13.82 -21.56 22.80
CA LEU A 222 -12.60 -20.78 22.65
C LEU A 222 -12.93 -19.30 22.68
N LYS A 223 -11.97 -18.51 23.14
CA LYS A 223 -12.08 -17.06 23.18
C LYS A 223 -11.69 -16.48 21.82
N VAL A 224 -12.58 -15.70 21.21
CA VAL A 224 -12.38 -15.09 19.88
C VAL A 224 -12.27 -13.58 20.00
N SER A 225 -11.30 -13.00 19.28
CA SER A 225 -11.09 -11.55 19.24
C SER A 225 -12.35 -10.80 18.79
N PRO A 226 -12.71 -9.71 19.46
CA PRO A 226 -13.87 -8.89 19.09
C PRO A 226 -13.72 -8.29 17.68
N GLU A 227 -12.50 -8.09 17.18
CA GLU A 227 -12.25 -7.63 15.80
C GLU A 227 -12.94 -8.52 14.77
N THR A 228 -12.88 -9.85 14.96
CA THR A 228 -13.50 -10.77 14.01
C THR A 228 -15.01 -10.90 14.21
N MET A 229 -15.47 -10.79 15.45
CA MET A 229 -16.90 -10.79 15.77
C MET A 229 -17.63 -9.58 15.14
N GLY A 230 -16.99 -8.41 15.07
CA GLY A 230 -17.54 -7.24 14.41
C GLY A 230 -17.79 -7.47 12.91
N LEU A 231 -16.86 -8.15 12.22
CA LEU A 231 -17.02 -8.52 10.82
C LEU A 231 -18.15 -9.53 10.62
N ARG A 232 -18.29 -10.52 11.52
CA ARG A 232 -19.41 -11.47 11.51
C ARG A 232 -20.75 -10.79 11.68
N TYR A 233 -20.87 -9.85 12.63
CA TYR A 233 -22.14 -9.17 12.85
C TYR A 233 -22.56 -8.36 11.63
N LEU A 234 -21.60 -7.67 11.00
CA LEU A 234 -21.82 -6.96 9.74
C LEU A 234 -22.18 -7.92 8.61
N GLN A 235 -21.54 -9.09 8.52
CA GLN A 235 -21.83 -10.08 7.49
C GLN A 235 -23.16 -10.81 7.72
N GLN A 236 -23.54 -11.06 8.98
CA GLN A 236 -24.77 -11.75 9.38
C GLN A 236 -25.98 -10.81 9.35
N GLU A 237 -25.83 -9.52 9.64
CA GLU A 237 -26.86 -8.51 9.31
C GLU A 237 -27.04 -8.36 7.80
N ARG A 238 -25.98 -8.58 7.00
CA ARG A 238 -26.04 -8.58 5.53
C ARG A 238 -26.59 -9.88 4.93
N GLN A 239 -26.41 -11.02 5.60
CA GLN A 239 -26.82 -12.36 5.14
C GLN A 239 -28.06 -12.91 5.85
N ALA A 240 -28.58 -12.24 6.88
CA ALA A 240 -29.86 -12.60 7.47
C ALA A 240 -30.87 -12.80 6.33
N PRO A 241 -31.47 -13.99 6.20
CA PRO A 241 -32.42 -14.22 5.14
C PRO A 241 -33.48 -13.15 5.29
N SER A 242 -33.62 -12.30 4.27
CA SER A 242 -34.79 -11.47 4.05
C SER A 242 -35.97 -12.40 3.75
N GLY A 243 -36.33 -13.22 4.74
CA GLY A 243 -37.55 -14.03 4.77
C GLY A 243 -38.78 -13.15 4.96
N GLY A 244 -38.60 -11.87 5.29
CA GLY A 244 -39.46 -10.85 4.72
C GLY A 244 -38.86 -10.47 3.38
N HIS A 245 -39.54 -10.77 2.27
CA HIS A 245 -39.35 -10.07 1.01
C HIS A 245 -39.30 -8.57 1.33
N SER A 246 -38.10 -8.05 1.59
CA SER A 246 -37.86 -6.63 1.53
C SER A 246 -38.13 -6.38 0.07
N LYS A 247 -39.33 -5.85 -0.21
CA LYS A 247 -39.70 -5.39 -1.55
C LYS A 247 -38.50 -4.57 -1.95
N LEU A 248 -37.66 -5.13 -2.84
CA LEU A 248 -36.62 -4.41 -3.51
C LEU A 248 -37.34 -3.17 -3.97
N SER A 249 -37.01 -2.06 -3.33
CA SER A 249 -37.71 -0.80 -3.55
C SER A 249 -37.59 -0.60 -5.04
N GLU A 250 -38.72 -0.68 -5.74
CA GLU A 250 -38.75 -0.83 -7.18
C GLU A 250 -37.82 0.23 -7.76
N VAL A 251 -36.72 -0.20 -8.36
CA VAL A 251 -35.69 0.72 -8.85
C VAL A 251 -36.35 1.49 -9.98
N THR A 252 -36.63 2.76 -9.73
CA THR A 252 -37.33 3.58 -10.71
C THR A 252 -36.35 4.05 -11.78
N GLU A 253 -36.86 4.40 -12.97
CA GLU A 253 -36.03 5.00 -14.02
C GLU A 253 -35.34 6.28 -13.53
N SER A 254 -35.99 7.05 -12.66
CA SER A 254 -35.39 8.23 -12.01
C SER A 254 -34.19 7.87 -11.12
N ASP A 255 -34.22 6.72 -10.45
CA ASP A 255 -33.09 6.27 -9.64
C ASP A 255 -31.89 5.89 -10.52
N LEU A 256 -32.15 5.22 -11.64
CA LEU A 256 -31.12 4.85 -12.62
C LEU A 256 -30.45 6.08 -13.23
N GLU A 257 -31.22 7.12 -13.56
CA GLU A 257 -30.65 8.36 -14.09
C GLU A 257 -29.85 9.12 -13.03
N ALA A 258 -30.26 9.07 -11.75
CA ALA A 258 -29.49 9.66 -10.67
C ALA A 258 -28.12 8.99 -10.47
N VAL A 259 -28.05 7.66 -10.45
CA VAL A 259 -26.76 6.93 -10.31
C VAL A 259 -25.85 7.14 -11.51
N LYS A 260 -26.37 7.12 -12.74
CA LYS A 260 -25.58 7.44 -13.93
C LYS A 260 -25.03 8.87 -13.88
N THR A 261 -25.87 9.83 -13.45
CA THR A 261 -25.45 11.24 -13.30
C THR A 261 -24.37 11.42 -12.24
N ALA A 262 -24.41 10.61 -11.17
CA ALA A 262 -23.40 10.60 -10.12
C ALA A 262 -22.04 10.03 -10.58
N GLY A 263 -22.00 9.32 -11.72
CA GLY A 263 -20.79 8.74 -12.30
C GLY A 263 -20.67 7.22 -12.13
N PHE A 264 -21.73 6.54 -11.71
CA PHE A 264 -21.74 5.07 -11.64
C PHE A 264 -21.74 4.47 -13.05
N ARG A 265 -20.92 3.42 -13.24
CA ARG A 265 -20.84 2.60 -14.44
C ARG A 265 -20.95 1.14 -14.04
N VAL A 266 -21.70 0.37 -14.80
CA VAL A 266 -21.85 -1.07 -14.60
C VAL A 266 -21.00 -1.81 -15.64
N HIS A 267 -20.33 -2.86 -15.20
CA HIS A 267 -19.43 -3.70 -15.99
C HIS A 267 -19.87 -5.15 -15.93
N LEU A 268 -19.62 -5.88 -17.02
CA LEU A 268 -19.76 -7.33 -17.10
C LEU A 268 -18.39 -7.93 -17.38
N GLY A 269 -17.91 -8.81 -16.50
CA GLY A 269 -16.59 -9.39 -16.64
C GLY A 269 -16.48 -10.33 -17.82
N GLY A 270 -15.50 -10.03 -18.66
CA GLY A 270 -15.12 -10.84 -19.81
C GLY A 270 -13.88 -11.68 -19.53
N ALA A 271 -13.37 -12.33 -20.58
CA ALA A 271 -12.16 -13.15 -20.48
C ALA A 271 -10.89 -12.35 -20.13
N ALA A 272 -10.89 -11.03 -20.38
CA ALA A 272 -9.76 -10.15 -20.08
C ALA A 272 -9.65 -9.79 -18.59
N ASP A 273 -10.74 -9.91 -17.83
CA ASP A 273 -10.82 -9.51 -16.43
C ASP A 273 -10.43 -10.64 -15.46
N GLY A 274 -10.03 -11.80 -15.99
CA GLY A 274 -9.72 -13.00 -15.21
C GLY A 274 -10.92 -13.93 -15.04
N PRO A 275 -10.68 -15.24 -14.87
CA PRO A 275 -11.73 -16.24 -14.71
C PRO A 275 -12.64 -15.99 -13.50
N GLU A 276 -12.15 -15.30 -12.47
CA GLU A 276 -12.86 -14.96 -11.24
C GLU A 276 -13.93 -13.87 -11.42
N LEU A 277 -13.81 -13.04 -12.45
CA LEU A 277 -14.80 -12.01 -12.81
C LEU A 277 -15.66 -12.41 -14.03
N GLY A 278 -15.35 -13.54 -14.68
CA GLY A 278 -16.08 -14.02 -15.85
C GLY A 278 -17.58 -14.17 -15.58
N ALA A 279 -18.39 -13.52 -16.43
CA ALA A 279 -19.85 -13.52 -16.36
C ALA A 279 -20.45 -12.93 -15.07
N ARG A 280 -19.68 -12.10 -14.35
CA ARG A 280 -20.13 -11.39 -13.15
C ARG A 280 -20.29 -9.91 -13.44
N TRP A 281 -21.29 -9.31 -12.81
CA TRP A 281 -21.56 -7.87 -12.90
C TRP A 281 -21.00 -7.13 -11.69
N TRP A 282 -20.46 -5.93 -11.87
CA TRP A 282 -20.07 -5.02 -10.78
C TRP A 282 -20.23 -3.57 -11.23
N TRP A 283 -20.26 -2.63 -10.29
CA TRP A 283 -20.26 -1.21 -10.63
C TRP A 283 -18.97 -0.53 -10.18
N THR A 284 -18.60 0.54 -10.87
CA THR A 284 -17.56 1.48 -10.45
C THR A 284 -18.11 2.90 -10.43
N LEU A 285 -17.66 3.73 -9.50
CA LEU A 285 -17.96 5.14 -9.42
C LEU A 285 -16.70 5.95 -9.69
N THR A 286 -16.78 6.87 -10.65
CA THR A 286 -15.69 7.79 -10.97
C THR A 286 -16.23 9.21 -10.97
N GLN A 287 -15.60 10.09 -10.20
CA GLN A 287 -15.91 11.50 -10.17
C GLN A 287 -14.69 12.35 -10.54
N PRO A 288 -14.89 13.49 -11.22
CA PRO A 288 -13.80 14.44 -11.41
C PRO A 288 -13.15 14.79 -10.07
N ARG A 289 -11.80 14.74 -10.03
CA ARG A 289 -10.96 15.07 -8.86
C ARG A 289 -10.95 14.04 -7.73
N TRP A 290 -11.63 12.90 -7.88
CA TRP A 290 -11.38 11.76 -7.01
C TRP A 290 -10.04 11.12 -7.36
N ILE A 291 -9.27 10.78 -6.34
CA ILE A 291 -7.94 10.17 -6.50
C ILE A 291 -8.06 8.66 -6.78
N ALA A 292 -9.20 8.06 -6.47
CA ALA A 292 -9.45 6.63 -6.61
C ALA A 292 -10.83 6.35 -7.22
N VAL A 293 -10.93 5.21 -7.90
CA VAL A 293 -12.19 4.62 -8.34
C VAL A 293 -12.77 3.82 -7.19
N GLU A 294 -14.03 4.06 -6.85
CA GLU A 294 -14.77 3.21 -5.93
C GLU A 294 -15.46 2.08 -6.72
N SER A 295 -15.47 0.87 -6.19
CA SER A 295 -16.06 -0.30 -6.84
C SER A 295 -17.04 -1.00 -5.91
N SER A 296 -18.01 -1.72 -6.45
CA SER A 296 -18.89 -2.54 -5.64
C SER A 296 -18.09 -3.56 -4.83
N PRO A 297 -18.43 -3.78 -3.55
CA PRO A 297 -17.75 -4.77 -2.71
C PRO A 297 -18.09 -6.22 -3.09
N HIS A 298 -19.07 -6.40 -3.97
CA HIS A 298 -19.64 -7.67 -4.38
C HIS A 298 -19.81 -7.72 -5.89
N ASP A 299 -19.86 -8.94 -6.40
CA ASP A 299 -20.26 -9.30 -7.76
C ASP A 299 -21.73 -9.74 -7.80
N PHE A 300 -22.38 -9.50 -8.93
CA PHE A 300 -23.81 -9.77 -9.13
C PHE A 300 -24.04 -10.69 -10.33
N ALA A 301 -25.12 -11.47 -10.28
CA ALA A 301 -25.44 -12.41 -11.36
C ALA A 301 -26.12 -11.71 -12.55
N THR A 302 -26.78 -10.58 -12.31
CA THR A 302 -27.52 -9.84 -13.35
C THR A 302 -27.23 -8.34 -13.33
N GLU A 303 -27.40 -7.70 -14.49
CA GLU A 303 -27.28 -6.25 -14.64
C GLU A 303 -28.28 -5.48 -13.75
N SER A 304 -29.48 -6.01 -13.55
CA SER A 304 -30.50 -5.35 -12.73
C SER A 304 -30.14 -5.37 -11.24
N GLU A 305 -29.49 -6.42 -10.76
CA GLU A 305 -29.04 -6.51 -9.36
C GLU A 305 -27.92 -5.51 -9.07
N VAL A 306 -26.93 -5.39 -9.96
CA VAL A 306 -25.84 -4.43 -9.79
C VAL A 306 -26.32 -2.98 -9.85
N TRP A 307 -27.30 -2.66 -10.72
CA TRP A 307 -27.91 -1.33 -10.71
C TRP A 307 -28.71 -1.06 -9.42
N ALA A 308 -29.43 -2.06 -8.92
CA ALA A 308 -30.15 -1.94 -7.65
C ALA A 308 -29.19 -1.71 -6.47
N ASP A 309 -28.01 -2.31 -6.52
CA ASP A 309 -26.94 -2.09 -5.54
C ASP A 309 -26.32 -0.69 -5.67
N ALA A 310 -26.01 -0.24 -6.89
CA ALA A 310 -25.53 1.13 -7.13
C ALA A 310 -26.51 2.20 -6.59
N VAL A 311 -27.82 2.00 -6.80
CA VAL A 311 -28.88 2.87 -6.26
C VAL A 311 -28.89 2.83 -4.73
N ARG A 312 -28.66 1.66 -4.14
CA ARG A 312 -28.58 1.51 -2.67
C ARG A 312 -27.35 2.23 -2.11
N ALA A 313 -26.20 2.10 -2.77
CA ALA A 313 -24.97 2.81 -2.40
C ALA A 313 -25.18 4.32 -2.41
N LEU A 314 -25.76 4.87 -3.50
CA LEU A 314 -26.07 6.30 -3.62
C LEU A 314 -27.08 6.80 -2.57
N ARG A 315 -28.06 5.97 -2.19
CA ARG A 315 -29.03 6.31 -1.15
C ARG A 315 -28.44 6.26 0.26
N ALA A 316 -27.53 5.31 0.51
CA ALA A 316 -26.83 5.18 1.77
C ALA A 316 -25.84 6.33 1.98
N ASP A 317 -25.21 6.79 0.90
CA ASP A 317 -24.31 7.94 0.90
C ASP A 317 -24.67 8.95 -0.21
N PRO A 318 -25.53 9.95 0.10
CA PRO A 318 -25.87 11.02 -0.83
C PRO A 318 -24.69 11.91 -1.24
N ASP A 319 -23.56 11.85 -0.52
CA ASP A 319 -22.38 12.64 -0.87
C ASP A 319 -21.70 12.09 -2.13
N LEU A 320 -21.95 10.83 -2.48
CA LEU A 320 -21.62 10.26 -3.79
C LEU A 320 -22.33 10.97 -4.95
N ASN A 321 -23.36 11.79 -4.70
CA ASN A 321 -24.00 12.63 -5.72
C ASN A 321 -23.59 14.11 -5.66
N ARG A 322 -22.70 14.50 -4.74
CA ARG A 322 -22.30 15.91 -4.64
C ARG A 322 -21.49 16.29 -5.87
N LYS A 323 -22.16 16.93 -6.83
CA LYS A 323 -21.49 17.73 -7.86
C LYS A 323 -20.65 18.76 -7.13
N ILE A 324 -19.33 18.56 -7.16
CA ILE A 324 -18.38 19.57 -6.67
C ILE A 324 -18.72 20.87 -7.42
N PRO A 325 -18.99 21.98 -6.72
CA PRO A 325 -19.45 23.20 -7.35
C PRO A 325 -18.51 23.61 -8.49
N GLU A 326 -19.08 23.68 -9.69
CA GLU A 326 -18.44 24.14 -10.95
C GLU A 326 -17.88 25.57 -10.83
N ALA A 327 -18.23 26.28 -9.74
CA ALA A 327 -17.83 27.66 -9.44
C ALA A 327 -16.32 27.88 -9.19
N LEU A 328 -15.48 26.85 -9.21
CA LEU A 328 -14.02 27.01 -9.24
C LEU A 328 -13.43 27.03 -10.66
N GLU A 329 -14.25 26.95 -11.71
CA GLU A 329 -13.81 27.06 -13.11
C GLU A 329 -13.81 28.51 -13.66
N SER A 330 -13.94 29.52 -12.79
CA SER A 330 -13.97 30.94 -13.18
C SER A 330 -12.57 31.54 -13.43
N GLU A 331 -12.29 31.74 -14.73
CA GLU A 331 -11.52 32.83 -15.36
C GLU A 331 -9.99 32.89 -15.18
N VAL A 332 -9.24 32.16 -16.03
CA VAL A 332 -8.50 32.75 -17.18
C VAL A 332 -8.31 31.63 -18.21
N PRO A 333 -8.76 31.77 -19.47
CA PRO A 333 -8.41 30.82 -20.52
C PRO A 333 -6.93 31.03 -20.88
N VAL A 334 -6.04 30.26 -20.24
CA VAL A 334 -4.69 30.07 -20.78
C VAL A 334 -4.89 29.23 -22.03
N GLN A 335 -4.87 29.88 -23.20
CA GLN A 335 -4.75 29.20 -24.48
C GLN A 335 -3.40 28.48 -24.50
N ILE A 336 -3.37 27.22 -24.07
CA ILE A 336 -2.26 26.33 -24.38
C ILE A 336 -2.50 25.89 -25.83
N PRO A 337 -1.57 26.15 -26.76
CA PRO A 337 -1.73 25.69 -28.14
C PRO A 337 -1.86 24.16 -28.14
N LEU A 338 -2.97 23.67 -28.70
CA LEU A 338 -3.36 22.25 -28.81
C LEU A 338 -2.45 21.41 -29.72
N THR A 339 -1.25 21.89 -30.04
CA THR A 339 -0.30 21.22 -30.93
C THR A 339 1.06 21.16 -30.26
N ILE A 340 1.14 20.43 -29.14
CA ILE A 340 2.44 19.92 -28.69
C ILE A 340 2.70 18.68 -29.54
N GLU A 341 3.65 18.80 -30.47
CA GLU A 341 4.21 17.71 -31.24
C GLU A 341 4.56 16.53 -30.29
N PRO A 342 4.08 15.30 -30.53
CA PRO A 342 4.27 14.17 -29.62
C PRO A 342 5.73 13.95 -29.20
N ASP A 343 6.67 14.22 -30.11
CA ASP A 343 8.10 14.11 -29.86
C ASP A 343 8.64 15.19 -28.92
N ALA A 344 8.04 16.39 -28.93
CA ALA A 344 8.39 17.47 -28.01
C ALA A 344 7.90 17.15 -26.59
N LEU A 345 6.72 16.55 -26.45
CA LEU A 345 6.18 16.09 -25.18
C LEU A 345 7.02 14.94 -24.60
N LEU A 346 7.33 13.94 -25.42
CA LEU A 346 8.22 12.84 -25.04
C LEU A 346 9.63 13.34 -24.67
N GLY A 347 10.15 14.34 -25.39
CA GLY A 347 11.41 15.00 -25.08
C GLY A 347 11.40 15.68 -23.70
N ASP A 348 10.29 16.34 -23.34
CA ASP A 348 10.17 17.02 -22.05
C ASP A 348 9.95 16.06 -20.88
N LEU A 349 9.16 15.00 -21.07
CA LEU A 349 8.96 13.93 -20.10
C LEU A 349 10.27 13.17 -19.80
N ARG A 350 11.09 12.92 -20.83
CA ARG A 350 12.43 12.33 -20.68
C ARG A 350 13.41 13.27 -19.98
N ARG A 351 13.42 14.57 -20.33
CA ARG A 351 14.28 15.57 -19.68
C ARG A 351 14.00 15.73 -18.19
N ARG A 352 12.77 15.45 -17.75
CA ARG A 352 12.34 15.58 -16.36
C ARG A 352 12.35 14.26 -15.58
N GLY A 353 12.84 13.17 -16.17
CA GLY A 353 13.02 11.88 -15.49
C GLY A 353 11.73 11.10 -15.24
N PHE A 354 10.63 11.39 -15.95
CA PHE A 354 9.31 10.82 -15.68
C PHE A 354 8.95 9.58 -16.52
N VAL A 355 9.86 9.05 -17.33
CA VAL A 355 9.62 7.79 -18.05
C VAL A 355 10.12 6.62 -17.19
N VAL A 356 9.25 6.09 -16.33
CA VAL A 356 9.45 4.82 -15.63
C VAL A 356 9.04 3.67 -16.56
N SER A 357 9.91 2.66 -16.66
CA SER A 357 9.74 1.44 -17.45
C SER A 357 8.45 0.70 -17.09
N ALA A 358 7.46 0.75 -17.99
CA ALA A 358 6.30 -0.15 -17.96
C ALA A 358 6.68 -1.56 -18.48
N TRP A 359 7.64 -2.22 -17.85
CA TRP A 359 8.00 -3.61 -18.16
C TRP A 359 8.42 -4.31 -16.86
N ASN A 360 7.51 -5.09 -16.29
CA ASN A 360 7.84 -6.04 -15.23
C ASN A 360 8.28 -7.34 -15.93
N LEU A 361 9.53 -7.76 -15.75
CA LEU A 361 10.15 -8.85 -16.53
C LEU A 361 9.73 -10.26 -16.07
N ASN A 362 8.62 -10.38 -15.34
CA ASN A 362 8.12 -11.67 -14.85
C ASN A 362 7.27 -12.43 -15.88
N ASP A 363 6.88 -11.82 -17.01
CA ASP A 363 6.04 -12.48 -18.02
C ASP A 363 6.82 -13.10 -19.21
N THR A 364 8.16 -13.10 -19.19
CA THR A 364 8.98 -13.73 -20.25
C THR A 364 9.90 -14.85 -19.78
N THR A 365 9.89 -15.20 -18.50
CA THR A 365 10.67 -16.33 -17.97
C THR A 365 9.88 -17.64 -17.96
N GLY A 366 9.45 -18.06 -19.16
CA GLY A 366 9.39 -19.51 -19.42
C GLY A 366 10.84 -20.04 -19.38
N PRO A 367 11.09 -21.24 -18.83
CA PRO A 367 12.44 -21.68 -18.52
C PRO A 367 13.26 -21.80 -19.81
N LEU A 368 14.18 -20.85 -20.00
CA LEU A 368 15.33 -21.03 -20.88
C LEU A 368 16.27 -22.00 -20.17
N GLU A 369 15.94 -23.29 -20.24
CA GLU A 369 16.92 -24.35 -20.05
C GLU A 369 18.02 -24.16 -21.11
N ASN A 370 19.20 -23.69 -20.67
CA ASN A 370 20.56 -24.11 -21.07
C ASN A 370 21.54 -22.93 -20.93
N ASP A 371 22.21 -22.87 -19.79
CA ASP A 371 23.20 -21.83 -19.45
C ASP A 371 24.66 -22.22 -19.78
N ASP A 372 24.86 -23.08 -20.80
CA ASP A 372 26.18 -23.37 -21.37
C ASP A 372 26.31 -22.90 -22.85
N ALA A 373 25.25 -22.32 -23.43
CA ALA A 373 25.17 -22.05 -24.87
C ALA A 373 25.53 -20.61 -25.30
N THR A 374 25.85 -19.72 -24.37
CA THR A 374 26.25 -18.33 -24.66
C THR A 374 27.76 -18.14 -24.66
N GLU A 375 28.53 -19.05 -24.06
CA GLU A 375 29.99 -19.07 -24.16
C GLU A 375 30.42 -19.54 -25.56
N GLY A 376 30.81 -18.60 -26.42
CA GLY A 376 31.33 -18.88 -27.76
C GLY A 376 30.49 -18.35 -28.92
N LEU A 377 29.41 -17.61 -28.65
CA LEU A 377 28.72 -16.88 -29.70
C LEU A 377 29.63 -15.79 -30.27
N THR A 378 29.74 -15.74 -31.59
CA THR A 378 30.40 -14.62 -32.26
C THR A 378 29.52 -13.37 -32.14
N ASP A 379 30.14 -12.19 -32.23
CA ASP A 379 29.42 -10.90 -32.15
C ASP A 379 28.22 -10.83 -33.13
N GLU A 380 28.34 -11.45 -34.30
CA GLU A 380 27.27 -11.53 -35.30
C GLU A 380 26.11 -12.43 -34.88
N GLN A 381 26.40 -13.53 -34.17
CA GLN A 381 25.35 -14.40 -33.62
C GLN A 381 24.64 -13.75 -32.45
N PHE A 382 25.38 -13.01 -31.62
CA PHE A 382 24.82 -12.22 -30.53
C PHE A 382 23.89 -11.11 -31.06
N LEU A 383 24.30 -10.40 -32.11
CA LEU A 383 23.47 -9.39 -32.79
C LEU A 383 22.16 -10.00 -33.33
N ARG A 384 22.20 -11.19 -33.94
CA ARG A 384 20.98 -11.87 -34.42
C ARG A 384 20.07 -12.35 -33.29
N LEU A 385 20.65 -12.77 -32.16
CA LEU A 385 19.87 -13.14 -30.98
C LEU A 385 19.17 -11.91 -30.39
N GLN A 386 19.89 -10.78 -30.33
CA GLN A 386 19.36 -9.50 -29.88
C GLN A 386 18.21 -9.02 -30.78
N GLU A 387 18.37 -9.09 -32.09
CA GLU A 387 17.33 -8.72 -33.06
C GLU A 387 16.05 -9.57 -32.91
N LYS A 388 16.20 -10.89 -32.71
CA LYS A 388 15.08 -11.79 -32.42
C LYS A 388 14.35 -11.50 -31.11
N LEU A 389 15.09 -11.08 -30.07
CA LEU A 389 14.49 -10.69 -28.79
C LEU A 389 13.71 -9.38 -28.92
N PHE A 390 14.23 -8.42 -29.69
CA PHE A 390 13.51 -7.18 -30.00
C PHE A 390 12.25 -7.43 -30.82
N GLU A 391 12.29 -8.32 -31.80
CA GLU A 391 11.11 -8.67 -32.60
C GLU A 391 10.02 -9.33 -31.74
N LYS A 392 10.39 -10.24 -30.82
CA LYS A 392 9.45 -10.82 -29.85
C LYS A 392 8.85 -9.80 -28.90
N ALA A 393 9.65 -8.84 -28.41
CA ALA A 393 9.15 -7.76 -27.56
C ALA A 393 8.19 -6.82 -28.31
N SER A 394 8.43 -6.58 -29.60
CA SER A 394 7.55 -5.79 -30.46
C SER A 394 6.18 -6.45 -30.65
N VAL A 395 6.16 -7.77 -30.89
CA VAL A 395 4.90 -8.53 -31.03
C VAL A 395 4.11 -8.54 -29.72
N SER A 396 4.80 -8.67 -28.58
CA SER A 396 4.18 -8.57 -27.25
C SER A 396 3.59 -7.17 -26.98
N LEU A 397 4.25 -6.11 -27.45
CA LEU A 397 3.74 -4.74 -27.33
C LEU A 397 2.50 -4.49 -28.22
N GLU A 398 2.48 -5.01 -29.45
CA GLU A 398 1.30 -4.96 -30.31
C GLU A 398 0.12 -5.73 -29.68
N ASP A 399 0.38 -6.86 -29.03
CA ASP A 399 -0.62 -7.66 -28.32
C ASP A 399 -1.18 -6.90 -27.10
N VAL A 400 -0.34 -6.21 -26.33
CA VAL A 400 -0.78 -5.35 -25.22
C VAL A 400 -1.65 -4.19 -25.72
N LEU A 401 -1.25 -3.55 -26.84
CA LEU A 401 -1.97 -2.42 -27.42
C LEU A 401 -3.30 -2.81 -28.07
N THR A 402 -3.43 -4.03 -28.57
CA THR A 402 -4.66 -4.55 -29.19
C THR A 402 -5.60 -5.22 -28.18
N THR A 403 -5.07 -5.83 -27.11
CA THR A 403 -5.84 -6.65 -26.16
C THR A 403 -6.32 -5.87 -24.93
N ARG A 404 -5.57 -4.87 -24.44
CA ARG A 404 -5.95 -4.07 -23.26
C ARG A 404 -6.78 -2.81 -23.57
N GLY A 405 -7.02 -2.55 -24.85
CA GLY A 405 -7.86 -1.46 -25.35
C GLY A 405 -7.22 -0.07 -25.17
N ASN A 406 -7.24 0.73 -26.24
CA ASN A 406 -6.79 2.13 -26.21
C ASN A 406 -7.46 2.98 -25.12
N GLN A 407 -8.64 2.56 -24.63
CA GLN A 407 -9.40 3.25 -23.60
C GLN A 407 -8.75 3.19 -22.21
N HIS A 408 -8.20 2.04 -21.80
CA HIS A 408 -7.56 1.91 -20.49
C HIS A 408 -6.28 2.76 -20.39
N ILE A 409 -5.53 2.83 -21.49
CA ILE A 409 -4.36 3.71 -21.61
C ILE A 409 -4.78 5.17 -21.61
N ALA A 410 -5.89 5.52 -22.27
CA ALA A 410 -6.44 6.87 -22.26
C ALA A 410 -6.91 7.30 -20.84
N ASP A 411 -7.53 6.40 -20.09
CA ASP A 411 -8.01 6.66 -18.73
C ASP A 411 -6.84 6.82 -17.74
N ILE A 412 -5.80 5.98 -17.84
CA ILE A 412 -4.56 6.12 -17.06
C ILE A 412 -3.83 7.42 -17.42
N TRP A 413 -3.77 7.74 -18.70
CA TRP A 413 -3.17 8.98 -19.18
C TRP A 413 -3.90 10.21 -18.63
N GLU A 414 -5.23 10.22 -18.65
CA GLU A 414 -6.02 11.35 -18.14
C GLU A 414 -5.88 11.49 -16.61
N MET A 415 -5.83 10.38 -15.86
CA MET A 415 -5.53 10.42 -14.41
C MET A 415 -4.15 11.03 -14.10
N GLN A 416 -3.11 10.56 -14.80
CA GLN A 416 -1.74 11.08 -14.59
C GLN A 416 -1.61 12.54 -15.05
N ARG A 417 -2.30 12.90 -16.13
CA ARG A 417 -2.35 14.27 -16.66
C ARG A 417 -2.99 15.23 -15.65
N CYS A 418 -4.11 14.88 -15.04
CA CYS A 418 -4.75 15.70 -14.00
C CYS A 418 -3.80 15.94 -12.83
N ARG A 419 -3.15 14.89 -12.32
CA ARG A 419 -2.16 14.98 -11.25
C ARG A 419 -0.98 15.89 -11.62
N MET A 420 -0.44 15.73 -12.82
CA MET A 420 0.65 16.58 -13.32
C MET A 420 0.23 18.06 -13.42
N LEU A 421 -0.98 18.35 -13.89
CA LEU A 421 -1.48 19.71 -14.02
C LEU A 421 -1.67 20.37 -12.64
N ASP A 422 -2.14 19.64 -11.65
CA ASP A 422 -2.30 20.16 -10.28
C ASP A 422 -0.95 20.44 -9.61
N GLU A 423 0.05 19.57 -9.80
CA GLU A 423 1.41 19.81 -9.31
C GLU A 423 2.07 21.03 -9.99
N VAL A 424 1.85 21.22 -11.28
CA VAL A 424 2.35 22.41 -12.01
C VAL A 424 1.69 23.68 -11.49
N ARG A 425 0.37 23.66 -11.27
CA ARG A 425 -0.38 24.80 -10.72
C ARG A 425 0.08 25.14 -9.30
N ALA A 426 0.32 24.14 -8.45
CA ALA A 426 0.84 24.34 -7.10
C ALA A 426 2.22 25.02 -7.11
N LYS A 427 3.16 24.55 -7.95
CA LYS A 427 4.49 25.16 -8.09
C LYS A 427 4.46 26.57 -8.66
N GLN A 428 3.54 26.85 -9.59
CA GLN A 428 3.35 28.20 -10.12
C GLN A 428 2.79 29.15 -9.07
N ALA A 429 1.84 28.70 -8.24
CA ALA A 429 1.30 29.48 -7.13
C ALA A 429 2.36 29.80 -6.06
N GLU A 430 3.25 28.85 -5.74
CA GLU A 430 4.40 29.07 -4.85
C GLU A 430 5.38 30.11 -5.41
N THR A 431 5.64 30.06 -6.73
CA THR A 431 6.58 30.98 -7.39
C THR A 431 6.00 32.40 -7.55
N GLN A 432 4.67 32.51 -7.65
CA GLN A 432 3.97 33.79 -7.80
C GLN A 432 3.54 34.43 -6.47
N ALA A 433 3.75 33.75 -5.33
CA ALA A 433 3.52 34.33 -4.02
C ALA A 433 4.47 35.54 -3.83
N PRO A 434 3.94 36.78 -3.76
CA PRO A 434 4.79 37.96 -3.65
C PRO A 434 5.54 37.90 -2.31
N LEU A 435 6.85 38.14 -2.34
CA LEU A 435 7.70 38.42 -1.17
C LEU A 435 7.17 39.67 -0.45
N ARG A 436 6.06 39.54 0.28
CA ARG A 436 5.55 40.54 1.21
C ARG A 436 6.20 40.29 2.56
N GLY A 437 7.35 40.91 2.75
CA GLY A 437 8.06 40.88 4.02
C GLY A 437 9.54 41.18 3.89
N ALA A 438 9.88 42.35 3.36
CA ALA A 438 11.15 43.02 3.59
C ALA A 438 10.89 44.50 3.81
#